data_AF-A0A542IPW0-F1
#
_entry.id   AF-A0A542IPW0-F1
#
_cell.length_a   1.000
_cell.length_b   1.000
_cell.length_c   1.000
_cell.angle_alpha   90.00
_cell.angle_beta   90.00
_cell.angle_gamma   90.00
#
_symmetry.space_group_name_H-M   'P 1'
#
loop_
_entity.id
_entity.type
_entity.pdbx_description
1 polymer ?
#
loop_
_entity_poly.entity_id
_entity_poly.type
_entity_poly.pdbx_seq_one_letter_code
_entity_poly.pdbx_strand_id
1 'polypeptide(L)'
;MTLVFRTGPGTKLATALGQRVALETDGTDTNGGAWSVMVKGQATALDRTPELMDSMGQWLFPWEPGRKDHFIRIVPDSVSGRRFKIAAPLAWDGPLDDAIRSGLE
;
A
#
# COMPACT_ATOMS: atom_id res chain seq x y z
N MET A 1 6.29 -11.35 11.97
CA MET A 1 5.56 -11.13 10.71
C MET A 1 6.14 -9.91 10.03
N THR A 2 6.30 -9.89 8.71
CA THR A 2 6.88 -8.76 7.98
C THR A 2 6.14 -8.52 6.67
N LEU A 3 6.07 -7.27 6.23
CA LEU A 3 5.52 -6.91 4.93
C LEU A 3 6.64 -6.40 4.03
N VAL A 4 6.66 -6.81 2.77
CA VAL A 4 7.65 -6.35 1.79
C VAL A 4 6.95 -5.76 0.58
N PHE A 5 7.45 -4.62 0.10
CA PHE A 5 7.06 -4.06 -1.19
C PHE A 5 8.28 -3.71 -2.03
N ARG A 6 8.07 -3.64 -3.34
CA ARG A 6 9.09 -3.32 -4.34
C ARG A 6 8.82 -1.95 -4.97
N THR A 7 9.84 -1.11 -5.08
CA THR A 7 9.73 0.25 -5.63
C THR A 7 10.99 0.67 -6.40
N GLY A 8 10.88 1.75 -7.16
CA GLY A 8 11.99 2.45 -7.80
C GLY A 8 12.50 3.61 -6.94
N PRO A 9 13.55 4.29 -7.40
CA PRO A 9 13.98 5.55 -6.80
C PRO A 9 12.87 6.60 -6.92
N GLY A 10 12.86 7.57 -6.00
CA GLY A 10 11.88 8.65 -5.98
C GLY A 10 11.44 9.03 -4.57
N THR A 11 10.47 9.93 -4.49
CA THR A 11 9.99 10.51 -3.22
C THR A 11 9.46 9.46 -2.24
N LYS A 12 8.71 8.44 -2.72
CA LYS A 12 8.24 7.33 -1.89
C LYS A 12 9.39 6.59 -1.20
N LEU A 13 10.46 6.28 -1.93
CA LEU A 13 11.62 5.59 -1.37
C LEU A 13 12.38 6.52 -0.41
N ALA A 14 12.65 7.75 -0.84
CA ALA A 14 13.43 8.73 -0.07
C ALA A 14 12.79 9.06 1.28
N THR A 15 11.45 9.06 1.36
CA THR A 15 10.71 9.37 2.59
C THR A 15 10.46 8.15 3.47
N ALA A 16 10.48 6.93 2.90
CA ALA A 16 10.19 5.71 3.66
C ALA A 16 11.42 5.17 4.42
N LEU A 17 12.62 5.25 3.84
CA LEU A 17 13.79 4.55 4.37
C LEU A 17 14.20 5.04 5.77
N GLY A 18 14.27 4.10 6.72
CA GLY A 18 14.64 4.38 8.11
C GLY A 18 13.57 5.09 8.92
N GLN A 19 12.40 5.35 8.32
CA GLN A 19 11.29 6.05 8.95
C GLN A 19 10.21 5.08 9.42
N ARG A 20 9.37 5.59 10.33
CA ARG A 20 8.10 4.95 10.66
C ARG A 20 7.09 5.29 9.59
N VAL A 21 6.56 4.26 8.93
CA VAL A 21 5.64 4.41 7.81
C VAL A 21 4.27 3.84 8.13
N ALA A 22 3.27 4.26 7.36
CA ALA A 22 1.99 3.59 7.26
C ALA A 22 1.83 3.03 5.83
N LEU A 23 1.43 1.77 5.72
CA LEU A 23 0.99 1.16 4.48
C LEU A 23 -0.49 0.81 4.61
N GLU A 24 -1.24 1.11 3.56
CA GLU A 24 -2.67 0.87 3.50
C GLU A 24 -2.96 -0.05 2.31
N THR A 25 -3.97 -0.91 2.48
CA THR A 25 -4.60 -1.65 1.40
C THR A 25 -6.06 -1.88 1.73
N ASP A 26 -6.90 -1.80 0.72
CA ASP A 26 -8.34 -2.02 0.83
C ASP A 26 -8.85 -3.04 -0.20
N GLY A 27 -10.13 -3.38 -0.09
CA GLY A 27 -10.82 -4.19 -1.06
C GLY A 27 -12.32 -4.28 -0.79
N THR A 28 -13.03 -4.81 -1.77
CA THR A 28 -14.48 -5.05 -1.71
C THR A 28 -14.78 -6.54 -1.76
N ASP A 29 -15.97 -6.93 -1.28
CA ASP A 29 -16.53 -8.26 -1.46
C ASP A 29 -17.72 -8.24 -2.42
N THR A 30 -18.11 -9.40 -2.93
CA THR A 30 -19.23 -9.56 -3.86
C THR A 30 -20.60 -9.30 -3.23
N ASN A 31 -20.67 -9.16 -1.90
CA ASN A 31 -21.88 -9.04 -1.10
C ASN A 31 -22.09 -7.59 -0.60
N GLY A 32 -21.47 -6.62 -1.27
CA GLY A 32 -21.58 -5.18 -0.97
C GLY A 32 -20.85 -4.73 0.29
N GLY A 33 -19.91 -5.52 0.81
CA GLY A 33 -19.01 -5.11 1.88
C GLY A 33 -17.68 -4.57 1.34
N ALA A 34 -17.03 -3.76 2.17
CA ALA A 34 -15.68 -3.28 1.95
C ALA A 34 -14.84 -3.46 3.21
N TRP A 35 -13.53 -3.49 3.02
CA TRP A 35 -12.56 -3.56 4.11
C TRP A 35 -11.34 -2.71 3.77
N SER A 36 -10.66 -2.24 4.81
CA SER A 36 -9.38 -1.53 4.71
C SER A 36 -8.44 -2.02 5.82
N VAL A 37 -7.16 -2.16 5.53
CA VAL A 37 -6.11 -2.54 6.47
C VAL A 37 -5.03 -1.48 6.47
N MET A 38 -4.64 -1.04 7.66
CA MET A 38 -3.50 -0.16 7.86
C MET A 38 -2.43 -0.86 8.71
N VAL A 39 -1.23 -0.91 8.16
CA VAL A 39 0.00 -1.41 8.78
C VAL A 39 0.89 -0.24 9.13
N LYS A 40 1.33 -0.12 10.38
CA LYS A 40 2.32 0.87 10.81
C LYS A 40 3.56 0.14 11.32
N GLY A 41 4.74 0.69 11.03
CA GLY A 41 5.99 0.09 11.46
C GLY A 41 7.22 0.74 10.85
N GLN A 42 8.38 0.20 11.22
CA GLN A 42 9.67 0.68 10.72
C GLN A 42 9.96 0.13 9.33
N ALA A 43 10.31 1.01 8.39
CA ALA A 43 10.72 0.65 7.05
C ALA A 43 12.25 0.56 6.95
N THR A 44 12.74 -0.61 6.54
CA THR A 44 14.16 -0.90 6.32
C THR A 44 14.38 -1.40 4.90
N ALA A 45 15.46 -0.99 4.26
CA ALA A 45 15.90 -1.64 3.02
C ALA A 45 16.24 -3.11 3.29
N LEU A 46 15.92 -3.98 2.33
CA LEU A 46 16.47 -5.32 2.28
C LEU A 46 17.66 -5.34 1.34
N ASP A 47 18.73 -6.02 1.78
CA ASP A 47 19.89 -6.26 0.93
C ASP A 47 19.50 -7.11 -0.27
N ARG A 48 19.97 -6.70 -1.44
CA ARG A 48 19.67 -7.39 -2.69
C ARG A 48 20.55 -8.62 -2.82
N THR A 49 20.12 -9.73 -2.21
CA THR A 49 20.78 -11.03 -2.39
C THR A 49 20.14 -11.82 -3.54
N PRO A 50 20.88 -12.73 -4.21
CA PRO A 50 20.30 -13.64 -5.20
C PRO A 50 19.08 -14.40 -4.66
N GLU A 51 19.15 -14.87 -3.42
CA GLU A 51 18.08 -15.63 -2.76
C GLU A 51 16.81 -14.78 -2.55
N LEU A 52 16.96 -13.48 -2.27
CA LEU A 52 15.83 -12.55 -2.18
C LEU A 52 15.18 -12.35 -3.56
N MET A 53 16.01 -12.20 -4.60
CA MET A 53 15.52 -12.02 -5.97
C MET A 53 14.79 -13.26 -6.47
N ASP A 54 15.29 -14.45 -6.15
CA ASP A 54 14.68 -15.72 -6.54
C ASP A 54 13.42 -16.03 -5.74
N SER A 55 13.34 -15.62 -4.47
CA SER A 55 12.14 -15.82 -3.65
C SER A 55 11.10 -14.71 -3.90
N MET A 56 11.35 -13.49 -3.44
CA MET A 56 10.37 -12.40 -3.45
C MET A 56 10.27 -11.67 -4.78
N GLY A 57 11.37 -11.60 -5.53
CA GLY A 57 11.39 -10.95 -6.84
C GLY A 57 10.42 -11.60 -7.84
N GLN A 58 10.16 -12.89 -7.69
CA GLN A 58 9.20 -13.67 -8.49
C GLN A 58 7.73 -13.46 -8.10
N TRP A 59 7.44 -12.77 -6.98
CA TRP A 59 6.05 -12.50 -6.55
C TRP A 59 5.70 -11.02 -6.60
N LEU A 60 6.70 -10.14 -6.67
CA LEU A 60 6.52 -8.69 -6.69
C LEU A 60 6.78 -8.13 -8.08
N PHE A 61 5.71 -8.03 -8.87
CA PHE A 61 5.69 -7.54 -10.26
C PHE A 61 5.15 -6.10 -10.32
N PRO A 62 6.01 -5.07 -10.37
CA PRO A 62 5.55 -3.69 -10.49
C PRO A 62 4.92 -3.45 -11.85
N TRP A 63 3.77 -2.76 -11.87
CA TRP A 63 3.07 -2.45 -13.11
C TRP A 63 3.73 -1.32 -13.90
N GLU A 64 4.23 -0.29 -13.21
CA GLU A 64 4.89 0.83 -13.87
C GLU A 64 6.29 0.40 -14.37
N PRO A 65 6.65 0.73 -15.63
CA PRO A 65 7.92 0.35 -16.23
C PRO A 65 9.17 0.81 -15.46
N GLY A 66 10.34 0.36 -15.93
CA GLY A 66 11.63 0.83 -15.43
C GLY A 66 12.17 0.05 -14.23
N ARG A 67 13.30 0.53 -13.70
CA ARG A 67 14.06 -0.18 -12.66
C ARG A 67 13.40 -0.02 -11.30
N LYS A 68 13.00 -1.16 -10.71
CA LYS A 68 12.37 -1.26 -9.39
C LYS A 68 13.18 -2.17 -8.48
N ASP A 69 14.46 -1.85 -8.30
CA ASP A 69 15.41 -2.75 -7.64
C ASP A 69 15.43 -2.60 -6.11
N HIS A 70 14.55 -1.78 -5.54
CA HIS A 70 14.50 -1.52 -4.10
C HIS A 70 13.39 -2.33 -3.44
N PHE A 71 13.79 -3.22 -2.53
CA PHE A 71 12.90 -3.98 -1.67
C PHE A 71 12.89 -3.36 -0.28
N ILE A 72 11.69 -3.01 0.17
CA ILE A 72 11.48 -2.33 1.45
C ILE A 72 10.69 -3.26 2.34
N ARG A 73 11.27 -3.58 3.48
CA ARG A 73 10.63 -4.34 4.54
C ARG A 73 10.03 -3.40 5.57
N ILE A 74 8.76 -3.57 5.86
CA ILE A 74 8.10 -2.97 7.02
C ILE A 74 8.00 -4.04 8.10
N VAL A 75 8.59 -3.77 9.26
CA VAL A 75 8.40 -4.56 10.48
C VAL A 75 7.24 -3.95 11.24
N PRO A 76 6.04 -4.56 11.24
CA PRO A 76 4.85 -3.95 11.82
C PRO A 76 4.95 -3.85 13.35
N ASP A 77 4.62 -2.68 13.88
CA ASP A 77 4.34 -2.48 15.31
C ASP A 77 2.82 -2.41 15.59
N SER A 78 2.02 -2.13 14.56
CA SER A 78 0.57 -2.04 14.64
C SER A 78 -0.05 -2.48 13.32
N VAL A 79 -1.04 -3.36 13.40
CA VAL A 79 -1.90 -3.74 12.28
C VAL A 79 -3.34 -3.53 12.73
N SER A 80 -4.08 -2.73 11.96
CA SER A 80 -5.49 -2.44 12.22
C SER A 80 -6.30 -2.63 10.95
N GLY A 81 -7.56 -3.00 11.10
CA GLY A 81 -8.46 -3.15 9.98
C GLY A 81 -9.87 -2.72 10.33
N ARG A 82 -10.64 -2.35 9.30
CA ARG A 82 -12.06 -2.08 9.42
C ARG A 82 -12.79 -2.85 8.32
N ARG A 83 -14.00 -3.29 8.63
CA ARG A 83 -14.95 -3.85 7.64
C ARG A 83 -16.28 -3.14 7.81
N PHE A 84 -16.90 -2.79 6.71
CA PHE A 84 -18.15 -2.03 6.70
C PHE A 84 -18.99 -2.39 5.47
N LYS A 85 -20.27 -2.05 5.52
CA LYS A 85 -21.16 -2.13 4.36
C LYS A 85 -20.96 -0.88 3.51
N ILE A 86 -20.88 -1.06 2.20
CA ILE A 86 -20.81 0.06 1.27
C ILE A 86 -22.19 0.74 1.29
N ALA A 87 -22.21 2.01 1.69
CA ALA A 87 -23.43 2.79 1.70
C ALA A 87 -23.82 3.17 0.27
N ALA A 88 -25.12 3.31 0.01
CA ALA A 88 -25.61 3.84 -1.26
C ALA A 88 -25.03 5.27 -1.48
N PRO A 89 -24.73 5.68 -2.72
CA PRO A 89 -24.10 6.98 -3.01
C PRO A 89 -24.79 8.20 -2.39
N LEU A 90 -26.10 8.09 -2.11
CA LEU A 90 -26.91 9.16 -1.49
C LEU A 90 -26.77 9.26 0.04
N ALA A 91 -26.00 8.38 0.69
CA ALA A 91 -25.78 8.39 2.14
C ALA A 91 -24.50 9.15 2.55
N TRP A 92 -23.80 9.75 1.59
CA TRP A 92 -22.59 10.53 1.83
C TRP A 92 -22.98 11.99 2.09
N ASP A 93 -23.49 12.31 3.28
CA ASP A 93 -23.84 13.69 3.71
C ASP A 93 -22.58 14.55 4.02
N GLY A 94 -21.52 14.42 3.22
CA GLY A 94 -20.31 15.22 3.31
C GLY A 94 -20.21 16.20 2.13
N PRO A 95 -19.70 17.43 2.32
CA PRO A 95 -19.39 18.31 1.21
C PRO A 95 -18.22 17.68 0.43
N LEU A 96 -18.55 16.93 -0.62
CA LEU A 96 -17.57 16.41 -1.56
C LEU A 96 -17.01 17.61 -2.33
N ASP A 97 -15.79 18.03 -1.99
CA ASP A 97 -15.04 19.05 -2.72
C ASP A 97 -15.08 18.73 -4.22
N ASP A 98 -15.52 19.71 -5.01
CA ASP A 98 -15.71 19.62 -6.47
C ASP A 98 -14.44 19.12 -7.21
N ALA A 99 -13.28 19.20 -6.57
CA ALA A 99 -12.00 18.68 -7.06
C ALA A 99 -11.99 17.16 -7.31
N ILE A 100 -12.75 16.37 -6.54
CA ILE A 100 -12.82 14.90 -6.74
C ILE A 100 -13.70 14.56 -7.95
N ARG A 101 -14.72 15.37 -8.26
CA ARG A 101 -15.64 15.12 -9.38
C ARG A 101 -14.99 15.34 -10.75
N SER A 102 -13.98 16.23 -10.83
CA SER A 102 -13.30 16.55 -12.09
C SER A 102 -12.28 15.50 -12.56
N GLY A 103 -11.89 14.54 -11.72
CA GLY A 103 -10.87 13.54 -12.05
C GLY A 103 -11.43 12.22 -12.59
N LEU A 104 -12.75 12.11 -12.76
CA LEU A 104 -13.45 10.91 -13.22
C LEU A 104 -14.16 11.09 -14.58
N GLU A 105 -13.93 12.23 -15.25
CA GLU A 105 -14.27 12.50 -16.65
C GLU A 105 -13.00 12.39 -17.52
#